data_AF-A0A966D197-F1
#
_entry.id   AF-A0A966D197-F1
#
_cell.length_a   1.000
_cell.length_b   1.000
_cell.length_c   1.000
_cell.angle_alpha   90.00
_cell.angle_beta   90.00
_cell.angle_gamma   90.00
#
_symmetry.space_group_name_H-M   'P 1'
#
loop_
_entity.id
_entity.type
_entity.pdbx_description
1 polymer ?
#
loop_
_entity_poly.entity_id
_entity_poly.type
_entity_poly.pdbx_seq_one_letter_code
_entity_poly.pdbx_strand_id
1 'polypeptide(L)'
;VRWFQWGTFLPVMRLHGDRLPYQDPPVEYYGQIKRFGSGADNEVWSFGDDNYEILKHYLQIREALKPYIHQIMQEAHENGSPAMRTMFYQFPDDPACWEAEDQYMFGPDLLVAPVFEAGQTSRPVVLPAGCRWREVATGKVISGGQTVIAATPIETIPLFVREGAELPL
;
A
#
# COMPACT_ATOMS: atom_id res chain seq x y z
N VAL A 1 -8.17 3.09 -7.77
CA VAL A 1 -6.71 3.40 -7.71
C VAL A 1 -6.17 3.39 -6.28
N ARG A 2 -6.48 4.38 -5.41
CA ARG A 2 -5.85 4.53 -4.07
C ARG A 2 -5.76 3.25 -3.22
N TRP A 3 -6.84 2.49 -3.12
CA TRP A 3 -6.84 1.22 -2.36
C TRP A 3 -5.87 0.18 -2.94
N PHE A 4 -5.73 0.12 -4.26
CA PHE A 4 -4.80 -0.81 -4.92
C PHE A 4 -3.34 -0.41 -4.67
N GLN A 5 -3.05 0.90 -4.69
CA GLN A 5 -1.73 1.44 -4.33
C GLN A 5 -1.37 1.05 -2.90
N TRP A 6 -2.28 1.27 -1.94
CA TRP A 6 -2.09 0.85 -0.55
C TRP A 6 -1.94 -0.68 -0.43
N GLY A 7 -2.80 -1.44 -1.12
CA GLY A 7 -2.81 -2.90 -1.17
C GLY A 7 -1.47 -3.52 -1.57
N THR A 8 -0.67 -2.81 -2.37
CA THR A 8 0.66 -3.24 -2.79
C THR A 8 1.63 -3.41 -1.62
N PHE A 9 1.46 -2.59 -0.58
CA PHE A 9 2.29 -2.57 0.62
C PHE A 9 1.59 -3.15 1.85
N LEU A 10 0.55 -3.96 1.61
CA LEU A 10 -0.03 -4.83 2.65
C LEU A 10 0.73 -6.16 2.73
N PRO A 11 0.63 -6.89 3.86
CA PRO A 11 1.20 -8.23 3.99
C PRO A 11 0.80 -9.15 2.82
N VAL A 12 -0.47 -9.07 2.41
CA VAL A 12 -1.00 -9.72 1.21
C VAL A 12 -1.67 -8.68 0.31
N MET A 13 -1.27 -8.63 -0.96
CA MET A 13 -1.95 -7.84 -1.98
C MET A 13 -3.03 -8.71 -2.62
N ARG A 14 -4.30 -8.34 -2.44
CA ARG A 14 -5.45 -9.10 -2.94
C ARG A 14 -6.50 -8.16 -3.53
N LEU A 15 -6.82 -8.37 -4.80
CA LEU A 15 -7.94 -7.72 -5.46
C LEU A 15 -9.19 -8.58 -5.31
N HIS A 16 -10.26 -7.98 -4.76
CA HIS A 16 -11.58 -8.60 -4.67
C HIS A 16 -12.65 -7.53 -4.50
N GLY A 17 -13.89 -7.91 -4.74
CA GLY A 17 -15.07 -7.06 -4.55
C GLY A 17 -16.28 -7.70 -5.21
N ASP A 18 -17.46 -7.26 -4.78
CA ASP A 18 -18.72 -7.48 -5.47
C ASP A 18 -19.07 -6.18 -6.19
N ARG A 19 -18.88 -6.14 -7.52
CA ARG A 19 -18.96 -4.92 -8.32
C ARG A 19 -20.34 -4.74 -8.92
N LEU A 20 -20.76 -3.50 -9.04
CA LEU A 20 -21.96 -3.15 -9.81
C LEU A 20 -21.60 -2.94 -11.29
N PRO A 21 -22.55 -3.16 -12.22
CA PRO A 21 -23.90 -3.67 -12.00
C PRO A 21 -23.92 -5.18 -11.67
N TYR A 22 -24.89 -5.58 -10.84
CA TYR A 22 -25.09 -6.99 -10.50
C TYR A 22 -25.80 -7.75 -11.63
N GLN A 23 -25.43 -9.01 -11.82
CA GLN A 23 -26.05 -9.90 -12.78
C GLN A 23 -26.73 -11.05 -12.03
N ASP A 24 -28.05 -11.12 -12.14
CA ASP A 24 -28.82 -12.26 -11.62
C ASP A 24 -28.44 -13.56 -12.33
N PRO A 25 -28.56 -14.71 -11.65
CA PRO A 25 -28.26 -15.99 -12.28
C PRO A 25 -29.28 -16.26 -13.40
N PRO A 26 -28.89 -16.90 -14.53
CA PRO A 26 -29.81 -17.19 -15.63
C PRO A 26 -31.03 -18.05 -15.23
N VAL A 27 -30.91 -18.81 -14.14
CA VAL A 27 -31.98 -19.57 -13.52
C VAL A 27 -31.91 -19.33 -12.02
N GLU A 28 -33.01 -18.91 -11.40
CA GLU A 28 -33.02 -18.55 -9.97
C GLU A 28 -32.93 -19.77 -9.03
N TYR A 29 -33.50 -20.92 -9.42
CA TYR A 29 -33.55 -22.13 -8.61
C TYR A 29 -33.10 -23.39 -9.35
N TYR A 30 -32.37 -24.28 -8.68
CA TYR A 30 -32.14 -25.66 -9.10
C TYR A 30 -32.84 -26.61 -8.14
N GLY A 31 -34.01 -27.11 -8.55
CA GLY A 31 -34.93 -27.76 -7.61
C GLY A 31 -35.39 -26.76 -6.55
N GLN A 32 -35.09 -27.03 -5.28
CA GLN A 32 -35.42 -26.16 -4.14
C GLN A 32 -34.26 -25.25 -3.71
N ILE A 33 -33.11 -25.30 -4.40
CA ILE A 33 -31.90 -24.57 -4.01
C ILE A 33 -31.82 -23.26 -4.79
N LYS A 34 -31.79 -22.12 -4.08
CA LYS A 34 -31.61 -20.79 -4.68
C LYS A 34 -30.17 -20.62 -5.18
N ARG A 35 -30.02 -20.06 -6.37
CA ARG A 35 -28.73 -19.68 -6.97
C ARG A 35 -28.43 -18.20 -6.70
N PHE A 36 -27.14 -17.88 -6.66
CA PHE A 36 -26.66 -16.52 -6.53
C PHE A 36 -26.13 -16.03 -7.88
N GLY A 37 -26.37 -14.76 -8.17
CA GLY A 37 -25.78 -14.06 -9.29
C GLY A 37 -24.33 -13.67 -9.01
N SER A 38 -23.76 -12.83 -9.87
CA SER A 38 -22.40 -12.32 -9.74
C SER A 38 -22.37 -10.82 -9.97
N GLY A 39 -21.43 -10.15 -9.32
CA GLY A 39 -21.08 -8.77 -9.65
C GLY A 39 -20.42 -8.67 -11.04
N ALA A 40 -20.18 -7.43 -11.45
CA ALA A 40 -19.44 -7.13 -12.66
C ALA A 40 -17.94 -7.49 -12.56
N ASP A 41 -17.26 -7.40 -13.70
CA ASP A 41 -15.82 -7.61 -13.87
C ASP A 41 -14.98 -6.80 -12.85
N ASN A 42 -13.87 -7.38 -12.42
CA ASN A 42 -12.99 -6.79 -11.40
C ASN A 42 -11.51 -7.06 -11.68
N GLU A 43 -11.16 -7.35 -12.92
CA GLU A 43 -9.78 -7.45 -13.38
C GLU A 43 -9.17 -6.05 -13.51
N VAL A 44 -7.85 -5.96 -13.52
CA VAL A 44 -7.17 -4.64 -13.55
C VAL A 44 -7.43 -3.85 -14.84
N TRP A 45 -7.81 -4.53 -15.92
CA TRP A 45 -8.19 -3.91 -17.20
C TRP A 45 -9.66 -3.49 -17.27
N SER A 46 -10.49 -3.83 -16.26
CA SER A 46 -11.93 -3.54 -16.26
C SER A 46 -12.26 -2.09 -15.88
N PHE A 47 -11.25 -1.26 -15.63
CA PHE A 47 -11.39 0.11 -15.11
C PHE A 47 -10.87 1.21 -16.07
N GLY A 48 -10.71 0.90 -17.36
CA GLY A 48 -10.21 1.83 -18.38
C GLY A 48 -8.69 1.96 -18.42
N ASP A 49 -8.16 2.45 -19.55
CA ASP A 49 -6.74 2.39 -19.90
C ASP A 49 -5.84 3.18 -18.94
N ASP A 50 -6.25 4.40 -18.56
CA ASP A 50 -5.48 5.25 -17.63
C ASP A 50 -5.31 4.57 -16.26
N ASN A 51 -6.38 3.95 -15.75
CA ASN A 51 -6.31 3.21 -14.50
C ASN A 51 -5.49 1.94 -14.67
N TYR A 52 -5.65 1.21 -15.78
CA TYR A 52 -4.92 -0.02 -16.05
C TYR A 52 -3.41 0.18 -15.98
N GLU A 53 -2.86 1.24 -16.58
CA GLU A 53 -1.41 1.48 -16.52
C GLU A 53 -0.93 1.75 -15.08
N ILE A 54 -1.73 2.45 -14.27
CA ILE A 54 -1.43 2.64 -12.84
C ILE A 54 -1.47 1.29 -12.10
N LEU A 55 -2.53 0.49 -12.27
CA LEU A 55 -2.67 -0.79 -11.56
C LEU A 55 -1.58 -1.79 -11.97
N LYS A 56 -1.24 -1.83 -13.26
CA LYS A 56 -0.14 -2.64 -13.81
C LYS A 56 1.21 -2.25 -13.22
N HIS A 57 1.50 -0.96 -13.09
CA HIS A 57 2.72 -0.47 -12.44
C HIS A 57 2.82 -0.99 -11.00
N TYR A 58 1.72 -0.94 -10.23
CA TYR A 58 1.70 -1.47 -8.86
C TYR A 58 1.80 -2.99 -8.77
N LEU A 59 1.27 -3.74 -9.75
CA LEU A 59 1.54 -5.18 -9.86
C LEU A 59 3.04 -5.45 -10.07
N GLN A 60 3.71 -4.68 -10.92
CA GLN A 60 5.15 -4.82 -11.16
C GLN A 60 5.96 -4.49 -9.90
N ILE A 61 5.60 -3.43 -9.17
CA ILE A 61 6.20 -3.13 -7.86
C ILE A 61 6.01 -4.31 -6.90
N ARG A 62 4.80 -4.87 -6.80
CA ARG A 62 4.54 -6.01 -5.90
C ARG A 62 5.41 -7.21 -6.23
N GLU A 63 5.55 -7.52 -7.52
CA GLU A 63 6.40 -8.61 -8.00
C GLU A 63 7.87 -8.36 -7.63
N ALA A 64 8.36 -7.14 -7.87
CA ALA A 64 9.73 -6.76 -7.53
C ALA A 64 10.00 -6.82 -6.02
N LEU A 65 9.02 -6.50 -5.18
CA LEU A 65 9.13 -6.54 -3.72
C LEU A 65 9.08 -7.95 -3.11
N LYS A 66 8.81 -9.02 -3.89
CA LYS A 66 8.69 -10.39 -3.34
C LYS A 66 9.88 -10.82 -2.46
N PRO A 67 11.16 -10.56 -2.82
CA PRO A 67 12.29 -10.91 -1.97
C PRO A 67 12.25 -10.19 -0.61
N TYR A 68 11.93 -8.89 -0.60
CA TYR A 68 11.80 -8.10 0.62
C TYR A 68 10.61 -8.57 1.47
N ILE A 69 9.47 -8.85 0.85
CA ILE A 69 8.29 -9.40 1.54
C ILE A 69 8.61 -10.76 2.16
N HIS A 70 9.37 -11.60 1.47
CA HIS A 70 9.81 -12.89 2.02
C HIS A 70 10.65 -12.71 3.29
N GLN A 71 11.60 -11.77 3.28
CA GLN A 71 12.41 -11.43 4.47
C GLN A 71 11.53 -10.92 5.62
N ILE A 72 10.57 -10.02 5.35
CA ILE A 72 9.63 -9.52 6.36
C ILE A 72 8.82 -10.68 6.98
N MET A 73 8.35 -11.61 6.15
CA MET A 73 7.54 -12.74 6.62
C MET A 73 8.39 -13.76 7.39
N GLN A 74 9.67 -13.92 7.03
CA GLN A 74 10.61 -14.71 7.80
C GLN A 74 10.86 -14.10 9.18
N GLU A 75 11.08 -12.78 9.25
CA GLU A 75 11.22 -12.06 10.53
C GLU A 75 9.97 -12.23 11.40
N ALA A 76 8.78 -12.08 10.79
CA ALA A 76 7.51 -12.32 11.47
C ALA A 76 7.39 -13.74 12.04
N HIS A 77 7.86 -14.75 11.31
CA HIS A 77 7.90 -16.13 11.77
C HIS A 77 8.88 -16.34 12.93
N GLU A 78 10.08 -15.74 12.84
CA GLU A 78 11.18 -15.99 13.76
C GLU A 78 11.01 -15.26 15.10
N ASN A 79 10.52 -14.02 15.09
CA ASN A 79 10.49 -13.17 16.29
C ASN A 79 9.13 -12.48 16.55
N GLY A 80 8.11 -12.73 15.72
CA GLY A 80 6.78 -12.16 15.90
C GLY A 80 6.63 -10.72 15.42
N SER A 81 7.62 -10.16 14.70
CA SER A 81 7.53 -8.81 14.15
C SER A 81 6.36 -8.69 13.17
N PRO A 82 5.49 -7.67 13.29
CA PRO A 82 4.46 -7.43 12.30
C PRO A 82 5.05 -7.12 10.91
N ALA A 83 4.40 -7.58 9.84
CA ALA A 83 4.80 -7.22 8.49
C ALA A 83 4.46 -5.76 8.15
N MET A 84 3.30 -5.29 8.60
CA MET A 84 2.91 -3.89 8.68
C MET A 84 3.06 -3.44 10.13
N ARG A 85 3.85 -2.41 10.37
CA ARG A 85 4.26 -1.95 11.70
C ARG A 85 3.78 -0.53 11.93
N THR A 86 3.23 -0.25 13.10
CA THR A 86 3.03 1.13 13.56
C THR A 86 4.38 1.86 13.59
N MET A 87 4.36 3.18 13.46
CA MET A 87 5.60 3.97 13.44
C MET A 87 6.38 3.80 14.76
N PHE A 88 5.71 3.85 15.91
CA PHE A 88 6.34 3.65 17.22
C PHE A 88 6.98 2.27 17.41
N TYR A 89 6.54 1.23 16.69
CA TYR A 89 7.18 -0.08 16.78
C TYR A 89 8.62 -0.02 16.27
N GLN A 90 8.85 0.77 15.21
CA GLN A 90 10.18 0.92 14.61
C GLN A 90 10.99 2.09 15.21
N PHE A 91 10.30 3.10 15.74
CA PHE A 91 10.89 4.33 16.27
C PHE A 91 10.25 4.70 17.63
N PRO A 92 10.47 3.89 18.68
CA PRO A 92 9.80 4.08 19.97
C PRO A 92 10.24 5.36 20.70
N ASP A 93 11.45 5.84 20.41
CA ASP A 93 12.02 7.04 21.05
C ASP A 93 11.60 8.35 20.37
N ASP A 94 10.89 8.30 19.25
CA ASP A 94 10.40 9.48 18.54
C ASP A 94 8.91 9.72 18.90
N PRO A 95 8.58 10.76 19.68
CA PRO A 95 7.20 11.02 20.09
C PRO A 95 6.23 11.21 18.91
N ALA A 96 6.71 11.74 17.78
CA ALA A 96 5.86 11.93 16.60
C ALA A 96 5.42 10.59 15.99
N CYS A 97 6.18 9.51 16.23
CA CYS A 97 5.84 8.17 15.76
C CYS A 97 4.75 7.48 16.60
N TRP A 98 4.45 7.99 17.80
CA TRP A 98 3.31 7.52 18.60
C TRP A 98 1.98 8.13 18.15
N GLU A 99 2.02 9.35 17.61
CA GLU A 99 0.84 10.09 17.14
C GLU A 99 0.54 9.86 15.64
N ALA A 100 1.44 9.20 14.91
CA ALA A 100 1.29 8.94 13.48
C ALA A 100 0.35 7.74 13.21
N GLU A 101 -0.92 8.02 12.93
CA GLU A 101 -1.97 7.00 12.70
C GLU A 101 -2.20 6.65 11.21
N ASP A 102 -1.84 7.56 10.31
CA ASP A 102 -2.18 7.49 8.88
C ASP A 102 -0.97 7.18 7.97
N GLN A 103 0.11 6.68 8.57
CA GLN A 103 1.32 6.17 7.92
C GLN A 103 1.90 5.01 8.74
N TYR A 104 2.70 4.17 8.09
CA TYR A 104 3.23 2.97 8.74
C TYR A 104 4.55 2.52 8.10
N MET A 105 5.23 1.61 8.77
CA MET A 105 6.40 0.93 8.23
C MET A 105 5.99 -0.43 7.65
N PHE A 106 6.28 -0.68 6.37
CA PHE A 106 6.18 -1.98 5.75
C PHE A 106 7.53 -2.69 5.83
N GLY A 107 7.67 -3.59 6.80
CA GLY A 107 8.98 -4.05 7.27
C GLY A 107 9.81 -2.92 7.89
N PRO A 108 11.13 -3.11 8.05
CA PRO A 108 11.99 -2.12 8.70
C PRO A 108 12.40 -0.92 7.82
N ASP A 109 12.24 -1.02 6.49
CA ASP A 109 12.93 -0.13 5.54
C ASP A 109 12.03 0.74 4.67
N LEU A 110 10.72 0.45 4.61
CA LEU A 110 9.78 1.19 3.76
C LEU A 110 8.71 1.90 4.58
N LEU A 111 8.71 3.23 4.57
CA LEU A 111 7.63 4.04 5.10
C LEU A 111 6.57 4.26 4.02
N VAL A 112 5.31 3.95 4.36
CA VAL A 112 4.15 4.09 3.48
C VAL A 112 3.17 5.07 4.09
N ALA A 113 2.78 6.10 3.34
CA ALA A 113 1.76 7.07 3.77
C ALA A 113 0.62 7.11 2.74
N PRO A 114 -0.41 6.24 2.88
CA PRO A 114 -1.51 6.12 1.91
C PRO A 114 -2.34 7.40 1.75
N VAL A 115 -3.18 7.46 0.72
CA VAL A 115 -4.10 8.60 0.50
C VAL A 115 -5.51 8.13 0.78
N PHE A 116 -6.14 8.70 1.81
CA PHE A 116 -7.46 8.27 2.29
C PHE A 116 -8.61 9.19 1.83
N GLU A 117 -8.29 10.41 1.40
CA GLU A 117 -9.30 11.39 0.97
C GLU A 117 -9.38 11.52 -0.56
N ALA A 118 -10.60 11.60 -1.07
CA ALA A 118 -10.84 11.80 -2.50
C ALA A 118 -10.36 13.19 -2.93
N GLY A 119 -9.60 13.27 -4.03
CA GLY A 119 -9.09 14.53 -4.56
C GLY A 119 -7.91 15.13 -3.79
N GLN A 120 -7.38 14.46 -2.76
CA GLN A 120 -6.20 14.93 -2.03
C GLN A 120 -4.97 14.97 -2.95
N THR A 121 -4.35 16.16 -3.06
CA THR A 121 -3.19 16.43 -3.94
C THR A 121 -1.85 16.53 -3.19
N SER A 122 -1.90 16.65 -1.86
CA SER A 122 -0.74 16.52 -0.98
C SER A 122 -1.16 16.12 0.42
N ARG A 123 -0.24 15.55 1.20
CA ARG A 123 -0.47 15.24 2.62
C ARG A 123 0.79 15.40 3.47
N PRO A 124 0.66 15.67 4.78
CA PRO A 124 1.80 15.59 5.70
C PRO A 124 2.27 14.13 5.87
N VAL A 125 3.59 13.96 6.01
CA VAL A 125 4.25 12.70 6.32
C VAL A 125 5.36 12.96 7.34
N VAL A 126 5.30 12.30 8.49
CA VAL A 126 6.34 12.30 9.52
C VAL A 126 7.49 11.42 9.05
N LEU A 127 8.69 11.98 8.91
CA LEU A 127 9.92 11.24 8.68
C LEU A 127 10.64 11.07 10.02
N PRO A 128 10.70 9.86 10.59
CA PRO A 128 11.30 9.63 11.91
C PRO A 128 12.77 10.02 11.98
N ALA A 129 13.21 10.49 13.15
CA ALA A 129 14.62 10.82 13.40
C ALA A 129 15.56 9.60 13.35
N GLY A 130 16.87 9.85 13.35
CA GLY A 130 17.89 8.79 13.42
C GLY A 130 18.28 8.14 12.09
N CYS A 131 17.61 8.48 10.99
CA CYS A 131 18.00 8.06 9.65
C CYS A 131 17.63 9.10 8.59
N ARG A 132 18.08 8.87 7.36
CA ARG A 132 17.69 9.64 6.18
C ARG A 132 16.78 8.80 5.32
N TRP A 133 15.94 9.46 4.54
CA TRP A 133 14.86 8.84 3.78
C TRP A 133 14.94 9.27 2.33
N ARG A 134 14.97 8.30 1.42
CA ARG A 134 14.85 8.53 -0.02
C ARG A 134 13.38 8.49 -0.41
N GLU A 135 12.85 9.61 -0.87
CA GLU A 135 11.52 9.65 -1.48
C GLU A 135 11.55 8.86 -2.80
N VAL A 136 10.65 7.87 -2.93
CA VAL A 136 10.62 6.98 -4.11
C VAL A 136 10.30 7.76 -5.39
N ALA A 137 9.34 8.69 -5.33
CA ALA A 137 8.85 9.41 -6.50
C ALA A 137 9.88 10.36 -7.12
N THR A 138 10.77 10.95 -6.31
CA THR A 138 11.72 11.99 -6.77
C THR A 138 13.17 11.56 -6.66
N GLY A 139 13.47 10.49 -5.92
CA GLY A 139 14.83 10.07 -5.55
C GLY A 139 15.51 10.99 -4.53
N LYS A 140 14.84 12.06 -4.06
CA LYS A 140 15.42 13.02 -3.13
C LYS A 140 15.65 12.37 -1.76
N VAL A 141 16.84 12.57 -1.21
CA VAL A 141 17.17 12.16 0.16
C VAL A 141 16.89 13.29 1.13
N ILE A 142 16.13 13.00 2.18
CA ILE A 142 15.64 13.94 3.18
C ILE A 142 16.07 13.45 4.57
N SER A 143 16.54 14.35 5.42
CA SER A 143 16.86 13.99 6.81
C SER A 143 15.58 13.66 7.59
N GLY A 144 15.63 12.66 8.45
CA GLY A 144 14.56 12.39 9.41
C GLY A 144 14.41 13.46 10.49
N GLY A 145 13.45 13.26 11.39
CA GLY A 145 13.12 14.15 12.50
C GLY A 145 12.27 15.36 12.08
N GLN A 146 11.52 15.23 10.98
CA GLN A 146 10.71 16.32 10.45
C GLN A 146 9.45 15.81 9.76
N THR A 147 8.45 16.68 9.64
CA THR A 147 7.26 16.42 8.81
C THR A 147 7.45 17.09 7.45
N VAL A 148 7.23 16.34 6.37
CA VAL A 148 7.26 16.86 5.00
C VAL A 148 5.85 16.91 4.42
N ILE A 149 5.64 17.83 3.47
CA ILE A 149 4.42 17.85 2.66
C ILE A 149 4.70 17.08 1.37
N ALA A 150 4.19 15.85 1.29
CA ALA A 150 4.38 14.98 0.13
C ALA A 150 3.28 15.21 -0.90
N ALA A 151 3.65 15.27 -2.18
CA ALA A 151 2.70 15.32 -3.28
C ALA A 151 1.98 13.97 -3.43
N THR A 152 0.69 14.01 -3.80
CA THR A 152 -0.13 12.81 -4.00
C THR A 152 -0.80 12.82 -5.37
N PRO A 153 -0.04 12.82 -6.49
CA PRO A 153 -0.64 12.62 -7.81
C PRO A 153 -1.37 11.26 -7.86
N ILE A 154 -2.29 11.05 -8.81
CA ILE A 154 -3.14 9.84 -8.80
C ILE A 154 -2.33 8.56 -9.07
N GLU A 155 -1.21 8.70 -9.77
CA GLU A 155 -0.33 7.64 -10.22
C GLU A 155 0.50 7.04 -9.08
N THR A 156 0.76 7.78 -8.00
CA THR A 156 1.63 7.33 -6.90
C THR A 156 1.04 7.65 -5.51
N ILE A 157 1.57 6.99 -4.49
CA ILE A 157 1.40 7.37 -3.08
C ILE A 157 2.76 7.73 -2.49
N PRO A 158 2.82 8.57 -1.44
CA PRO A 158 4.06 8.87 -0.75
C PRO A 158 4.69 7.61 -0.16
N LEU A 159 5.92 7.34 -0.60
CA LEU A 159 6.75 6.21 -0.19
C LEU A 159 8.16 6.72 0.08
N PHE A 160 8.72 6.28 1.20
CA PHE A 160 10.07 6.67 1.59
C PHE A 160 10.87 5.44 2.00
N VAL A 161 12.01 5.23 1.36
CA VAL A 161 12.93 4.13 1.65
C VAL A 161 14.02 4.64 2.58
N ARG A 162 14.32 3.89 3.63
CA ARG A 162 15.44 4.19 4.53
C ARG A 162 16.75 4.23 3.73
N GLU A 163 17.57 5.27 3.92
CA GLU A 163 18.87 5.38 3.25
C GLU A 163 19.75 4.16 3.60
N GLY A 164 20.30 3.52 2.58
CA GLY A 164 21.07 2.27 2.69
C GLY A 164 20.27 0.99 2.44
N ALA A 165 18.93 1.05 2.43
CA ALA A 165 18.12 -0.09 2.01
C ALA A 165 18.01 -0.18 0.48
N GLU A 166 18.30 -1.36 -0.07
CA GLU A 166 18.16 -1.64 -1.50
C GLU A 166 16.81 -2.30 -1.78
N LEU A 167 15.81 -1.46 -2.04
CA LEU A 167 14.49 -1.89 -2.51
C LEU A 167 14.34 -1.56 -4.00
N PRO A 168 13.70 -2.43 -4.79
CA PRO A 168 13.41 -2.17 -6.21
C PRO A 168 12.22 -1.19 -6.38
N LEU A 169 12.41 0.02 -5.82
CA LEU A 169 11.46 1.14 -5.75
C LEU A 169 12.14 2.44 -6.17
#